data_AF-A0AAV4FUZ0-F1
#
_entry.id   AF-A0AAV4FUZ0-F1
#
_cell.length_a   1.000
_cell.length_b   1.000
_cell.length_c   1.000
_cell.angle_alpha   90.00
_cell.angle_beta   90.00
_cell.angle_gamma   90.00
#
_symmetry.space_group_name_H-M   'P 1'
#
loop_
_entity.id
_entity.type
_entity.pdbx_description
1 polymer ?
#
loop_
_entity_poly.entity_id
_entity_poly.type
_entity_poly.pdbx_seq_one_letter_code
_entity_poly.pdbx_strand_id
1 'polypeptide(L)'
;MYLQALCPEGWRKSVQSTSCFKRHYHKSAWQESRNFCKSIGGDLATIPNAKVLSEISAMTTPGEEFWIGLNDVRTRGYFTWLDSAERVST
;
A
#
# COMPACT_ATOMS: atom_id res chain seq x y z
N MET A 1 22.19 9.94 -14.44
CA MET A 1 20.97 10.80 -14.46
C MET A 1 19.78 9.89 -14.15
N TYR A 2 19.27 9.90 -12.92
CA TYR A 2 18.17 9.00 -12.53
C TYR A 2 16.85 9.55 -13.05
N LEU A 3 16.16 8.80 -13.91
CA LEU A 3 14.78 9.05 -14.29
C LEU A 3 13.92 9.05 -13.02
N GLN A 4 13.50 10.23 -12.57
CA GLN A 4 12.38 10.30 -11.63
C GLN A 4 11.18 9.70 -12.34
N ALA A 5 10.77 8.49 -11.97
CA ALA A 5 9.48 7.96 -12.38
C ALA A 5 8.41 9.01 -12.02
N LEU A 6 7.70 9.49 -13.04
CA LEU A 6 6.55 10.37 -12.87
C LEU A 6 5.39 9.47 -12.44
N CYS A 7 4.74 9.83 -11.33
CA CYS A 7 3.55 9.13 -10.90
C CYS A 7 2.39 9.44 -11.86
N PRO A 8 1.47 8.49 -12.11
CA PRO A 8 0.29 8.78 -12.89
C PRO A 8 -0.58 9.88 -12.23
N GLU A 9 -1.48 10.48 -13.00
CA GLU A 9 -2.34 11.55 -12.49
C GLU A 9 -3.19 11.10 -11.28
N GLY A 10 -3.21 11.95 -10.24
CA GLY A 10 -3.92 11.68 -8.99
C GLY A 10 -3.22 10.66 -8.08
N TRP A 11 -1.96 10.31 -8.35
CA TRP A 11 -1.11 9.54 -7.44
C TRP A 11 -0.08 10.44 -6.77
N ARG A 12 0.14 10.22 -5.46
CA ARG A 12 1.15 10.93 -4.67
C ARG A 12 2.48 10.19 -4.74
N LYS A 13 3.54 10.87 -5.17
CA LYS A 13 4.90 10.32 -5.16
C LYS A 13 5.43 10.19 -3.74
N SER A 14 5.97 9.02 -3.40
CA SER A 14 6.75 8.83 -2.18
C SER A 14 8.07 9.60 -2.27
N VAL A 15 8.49 10.26 -1.20
CA VAL A 15 9.84 10.83 -1.11
C VAL A 15 10.85 9.82 -0.55
N GLN A 16 10.37 8.69 -0.01
CA GLN A 16 11.20 7.61 0.55
C GLN A 16 11.44 6.44 -0.41
N SER A 17 10.71 6.36 -1.52
CA SER A 17 10.80 5.25 -2.47
C SER A 17 10.45 5.69 -3.89
N THR A 18 10.62 4.79 -4.87
CA THR A 18 10.14 5.00 -6.24
C THR A 18 8.64 4.73 -6.39
N SER A 19 7.93 4.44 -5.30
CA SER A 19 6.51 4.10 -5.30
C SER A 19 5.61 5.34 -5.38
N CYS A 20 4.41 5.13 -5.88
CA CYS A 20 3.33 6.12 -5.90
C CYS A 20 2.15 5.58 -5.10
N PHE A 21 1.48 6.44 -4.33
CA PHE A 21 0.35 6.08 -3.49
C PHE A 21 -0.92 6.78 -3.94
N LYS A 22 -2.05 6.07 -3.92
CA LYS A 22 -3.37 6.64 -4.17
C LYS A 22 -4.33 6.11 -3.13
N ARG A 23 -5.07 7.02 -2.52
CA ARG A 23 -6.12 6.69 -1.57
C ARG A 23 -7.43 6.44 -2.32
N HIS A 24 -8.13 5.37 -1.93
CA HIS A 24 -9.51 5.13 -2.34
C HIS A 24 -10.42 5.15 -1.11
N TYR A 25 -11.62 5.73 -1.26
CA TYR A 25 -12.53 6.00 -0.14
C TYR A 25 -13.63 4.93 0.02
N HIS A 26 -13.76 4.01 -0.95
CA HIS A 26 -14.79 2.99 -0.92
C HIS A 26 -14.46 1.89 0.10
N LYS A 27 -15.36 1.66 1.06
CA LYS A 27 -15.25 0.56 2.02
C LYS A 27 -15.60 -0.76 1.33
N SER A 28 -14.72 -1.74 1.41
CA SER A 28 -14.91 -3.07 0.83
C SER A 28 -14.11 -4.10 1.62
N ALA A 29 -14.29 -5.39 1.35
CA ALA A 29 -13.45 -6.42 1.96
C ALA A 29 -11.99 -6.30 1.47
N TRP A 30 -11.03 -6.83 2.24
CA TRP A 30 -9.61 -6.75 1.88
C TRP A 30 -9.32 -7.25 0.46
N GLN A 31 -9.91 -8.39 0.08
CA GLN A 31 -9.72 -8.99 -1.24
C GLN A 31 -10.32 -8.12 -2.36
N GLU A 32 -11.46 -7.49 -2.12
CA GLU A 32 -12.11 -6.58 -3.08
C GLU A 32 -11.31 -5.30 -3.25
N SER A 33 -10.80 -4.74 -2.15
CA SER A 33 -9.89 -3.58 -2.17
C SER A 33 -8.62 -3.89 -2.95
N ARG A 34 -8.03 -5.08 -2.75
CA ARG A 34 -6.86 -5.53 -3.50
C ARG A 34 -7.15 -5.63 -4.99
N ASN A 35 -8.27 -6.27 -5.36
CA ASN A 35 -8.67 -6.40 -6.76
C ASN A 35 -8.90 -5.04 -7.42
N PHE A 36 -9.51 -4.10 -6.69
CA PHE A 36 -9.68 -2.72 -7.16
C PHE A 36 -8.32 -2.04 -7.40
N CYS A 37 -7.39 -2.10 -6.43
CA CYS A 37 -6.05 -1.52 -6.59
C CYS A 37 -5.31 -2.11 -7.80
N LYS A 38 -5.43 -3.43 -8.03
CA LYS A 38 -4.89 -4.09 -9.23
C LYS A 38 -5.54 -3.57 -10.53
N SER A 39 -6.84 -3.35 -10.53
CA SER A 39 -7.57 -2.85 -11.71
C SER A 39 -7.15 -1.44 -12.15
N ILE A 40 -6.60 -0.63 -11.25
CA ILE A 40 -6.11 0.73 -11.53
C ILE A 40 -4.59 0.79 -11.73
N GLY A 41 -3.92 -0.36 -11.89
CA GLY A 41 -2.49 -0.45 -12.17
C GLY A 41 -1.58 -0.39 -10.94
N GLY A 42 -2.10 -0.57 -9.74
CA GLY A 42 -1.33 -0.69 -8.50
C GLY A 42 -1.59 -2.01 -7.75
N ASP A 43 -1.35 -2.00 -6.45
CA ASP A 43 -1.82 -3.01 -5.50
C ASP A 43 -2.01 -2.30 -4.14
N LEU A 44 -2.48 -2.99 -3.09
CA LEU A 44 -2.55 -2.39 -1.76
C LEU A 44 -1.16 -1.91 -1.29
N ALA A 45 -1.12 -0.89 -0.43
CA ALA A 45 0.15 -0.29 -0.05
C ALA A 45 1.01 -1.25 0.81
N THR A 46 2.30 -1.36 0.46
CA THR A 46 3.34 -1.96 1.32
C THR A 46 3.99 -0.86 2.15
N ILE A 47 4.20 -1.10 3.44
CA ILE A 47 4.76 -0.13 4.38
C ILE A 47 6.09 -0.67 4.92
N PRO A 48 7.22 -0.44 4.23
CA PRO A 48 8.49 -1.04 4.60
C PRO A 48 9.16 -0.36 5.80
N ASN A 49 8.74 0.85 6.17
CA ASN A 49 9.33 1.60 7.28
C ASN A 49 8.39 2.72 7.78
N ALA A 50 8.75 3.29 8.94
CA ALA A 50 8.00 4.35 9.60
C ALA A 50 7.88 5.65 8.77
N LYS A 51 8.82 5.91 7.86
CA LYS A 51 8.76 7.11 7.02
C LYS A 51 7.67 6.98 5.95
N VAL A 52 7.55 5.81 5.32
CA VAL A 52 6.43 5.50 4.41
C VAL A 52 5.10 5.50 5.16
N LEU A 53 5.06 4.97 6.39
CA LEU A 53 3.86 5.04 7.22
C LEU A 53 3.42 6.49 7.43
N SER A 54 4.36 7.39 7.77
CA SER A 54 4.06 8.81 7.96
C SER A 54 3.52 9.48 6.69
N GLU A 55 4.08 9.14 5.51
CA GLU A 55 3.57 9.66 4.22
C GLU A 55 2.12 9.23 3.96
N ILE A 56 1.81 7.95 4.18
CA ILE A 56 0.46 7.38 3.97
C ILE A 56 -0.52 7.98 4.99
N SER A 57 -0.14 8.04 6.27
CA SER A 57 -0.99 8.64 7.32
C SER A 57 -1.35 10.08 7.01
N ALA A 58 -0.43 10.86 6.42
CA ALA A 58 -0.69 12.23 5.98
C ALA A 58 -1.67 12.35 4.79
N MET A 59 -2.07 11.23 4.16
CA MET A 59 -3.10 11.17 3.11
C MET A 59 -4.49 10.82 3.68
N THR A 60 -4.58 10.58 4.99
CA THR A 60 -5.76 10.03 5.66
C THR A 60 -6.27 10.98 6.73
N THR A 61 -7.55 10.85 7.09
CA THR A 61 -8.12 11.62 8.20
C THR A 61 -7.87 10.85 9.50
N PRO A 62 -7.56 11.53 10.61
CA PRO A 62 -7.49 10.87 11.92
C PRO A 62 -8.75 10.07 12.22
N GLY A 63 -8.58 8.80 12.61
CA GLY A 63 -9.68 7.88 12.93
C GLY A 63 -10.25 7.12 11.74
N GLU A 64 -9.76 7.34 10.52
CA GLU A 64 -10.13 6.51 9.37
C GLU A 64 -9.30 5.23 9.30
N GLU A 65 -9.98 4.12 9.09
CA GLU A 65 -9.36 2.82 8.82
C GLU A 65 -9.31 2.57 7.30
N PHE A 66 -8.23 1.94 6.85
CA PHE A 66 -8.01 1.62 5.45
C PHE A 66 -7.23 0.32 5.31
N TRP A 67 -7.47 -0.40 4.22
CA TRP A 67 -6.75 -1.63 3.93
C TRP A 67 -5.33 -1.34 3.42
N ILE A 68 -4.39 -2.19 3.84
CA ILE A 68 -3.01 -2.23 3.38
C ILE A 68 -2.65 -3.64 2.92
N GLY A 69 -1.47 -3.81 2.32
CA GLY A 69 -1.06 -5.06 1.68
C GLY A 69 -0.63 -6.19 2.62
N LEU A 70 -0.46 -5.92 3.92
CA LEU A 70 -0.05 -6.93 4.89
C LEU A 70 -1.19 -7.96 5.08
N ASN A 71 -0.87 -9.24 4.94
CA ASN A 71 -1.87 -10.31 4.99
C ASN A 71 -1.26 -11.65 5.40
N ASP A 72 -2.10 -12.59 5.83
CA ASP A 72 -1.75 -13.98 6.14
C ASP A 72 -2.51 -15.00 5.27
N VAL A 73 -3.02 -14.56 4.10
CA VAL A 73 -3.87 -15.37 3.21
C VAL A 73 -3.16 -16.64 2.75
N ARG A 74 -1.85 -16.57 2.49
CA ARG A 74 -1.06 -17.73 2.04
C ARG A 74 -0.86 -18.75 3.17
N THR A 75 -0.59 -18.29 4.38
CA THR A 75 -0.39 -19.17 5.52
C THR A 75 -0.84 -18.46 6.78
N ARG A 76 -1.99 -18.89 7.31
CA ARG A 76 -2.61 -18.31 8.50
C ARG A 76 -1.60 -18.19 9.64
N GLY A 77 -1.57 -17.03 10.28
CA GLY A 77 -0.62 -16.73 11.36
C GLY A 77 0.78 -16.31 10.89
N TYR A 78 1.05 -16.26 9.58
CA TYR A 78 2.29 -15.73 9.03
C TYR A 78 2.03 -14.57 8.08
N PHE A 79 2.29 -13.37 8.58
CA PHE A 79 2.08 -12.15 7.82
C PHE A 79 3.20 -11.94 6.80
N THR A 80 2.77 -11.63 5.57
CA THR A 80 3.63 -11.29 4.44
C THR A 80 3.09 -10.05 3.76
N TRP A 81 3.98 -9.28 3.15
CA TRP A 81 3.56 -8.25 2.20
C TRP A 81 3.11 -8.92 0.90
N LEU A 82 2.46 -8.14 0.04
CA LEU A 82 1.95 -8.61 -1.24
C LEU A 82 3.03 -9.32 -2.05
N ASP A 83 2.71 -10.51 -2.53
CA ASP A 83 3.52 -11.36 -3.42
C ASP A 83 4.99 -11.55 -2.98
N SER A 84 5.34 -11.20 -1.74
CA SER A 84 6.64 -11.47 -1.13
C SER A 84 6.58 -12.78 -0.37
N ALA A 85 7.66 -13.55 -0.43
CA ALA A 85 7.84 -14.73 0.42
C ALA A 85 8.41 -14.36 1.81
N GLU A 86 8.73 -13.08 2.02
CA GLU A 86 9.38 -12.60 3.22
C GLU A 86 8.35 -12.38 4.32
N ARG A 87 8.53 -13.11 5.42
CA ARG A 87 7.71 -12.98 6.62
C ARG A 87 8.07 -11.70 7.35
N VAL A 88 7.05 -10.98 7.78
CA VAL A 88 7.22 -9.90 8.75
C VAL A 88 7.22 -10.52 10.14
N SER A 89 8.35 -10.48 10.83
CA SER A 89 8.44 -10.85 12.26
C SER A 89 7.96 -9.67 13.11
N THR A 90 6.90 -9.90 13.89
CA THR A 90 6.40 -8.97 14.92
C THR A 90 7.13 -9.15 16.23
#